data_AF-A0A7C3HXI1-F1
#
_entry.id   AF-A0A7C3HXI1-F1
#
_cell.length_a   1.000
_cell.length_b   1.000
_cell.length_c   1.000
_cell.angle_alpha   90.00
_cell.angle_beta   90.00
_cell.angle_gamma   90.00
#
_symmetry.space_group_name_H-M   'P 1'
#
loop_
_entity.id
_entity.type
_entity.pdbx_description
1 polymer ?
#
loop_
_entity_poly.entity_id
_entity_poly.type
_entity_poly.pdbx_seq_one_letter_code
_entity_poly.pdbx_strand_id
1 'polypeptide(L)'
;MRARMFAALCLTAVLLSVAPPARAAEDSDALRQKDAEVQRLRRSLEQAEKELEQLRRDNERLRQQQGMQQRQQAGAEAARREQELKRLREENQRLRQARERSARDAARPPRQAQPARPLAGLPPLTPDTVVEADELVAHFASDPVAAAARYGKRTFRVQGEVDRFHTGLITRQFTVLLASPDRAFSVACRFNYIDRYKTVFTTQNGRVLTARYDSGREVPLLEAGQTVVIAGRCDGLDKDGAIEFSRCEIVK
;
A
#
# COMPACT_ATOMS: atom_id res chain seq x y z
N MET A 1 -8.49 -66.43 -61.83
CA MET A 1 -8.88 -66.02 -63.21
C MET A 1 -7.65 -65.49 -63.92
N ARG A 2 -7.41 -65.97 -65.16
CA ARG A 2 -6.44 -65.50 -66.19
C ARG A 2 -4.96 -65.70 -65.82
N ALA A 3 -4.25 -66.72 -66.28
CA ALA A 3 -4.02 -67.23 -67.64
C ALA A 3 -3.26 -66.26 -68.56
N ARG A 4 -2.04 -66.66 -68.94
CA ARG A 4 -1.47 -66.80 -70.31
C ARG A 4 0.01 -66.35 -70.34
N MET A 5 1.01 -67.16 -70.71
CA MET A 5 1.25 -68.00 -71.92
C MET A 5 2.27 -67.30 -72.84
N PHE A 6 3.03 -68.13 -73.56
CA PHE A 6 4.05 -67.89 -74.61
C PHE A 6 5.51 -67.83 -74.12
N ALA A 7 6.32 -68.88 -74.31
CA ALA A 7 6.88 -69.45 -75.57
C ALA A 7 8.04 -68.57 -76.08
N ALA A 8 9.15 -69.05 -76.65
CA ALA A 8 9.53 -70.35 -77.18
C ALA A 8 11.02 -70.28 -77.59
N LEU A 9 11.68 -71.44 -77.69
CA LEU A 9 12.76 -71.79 -78.66
C LEU A 9 14.07 -70.94 -78.64
N CYS A 10 15.29 -71.42 -78.90
CA CYS A 10 15.83 -72.70 -79.34
C CYS A 10 17.37 -72.64 -79.28
N LEU A 11 17.99 -73.82 -79.40
CA LEU A 11 19.28 -74.12 -80.04
C LEU A 11 20.61 -73.93 -79.26
N THR A 12 21.14 -75.10 -78.86
CA THR A 12 22.49 -75.65 -79.18
C THR A 12 23.74 -74.78 -79.00
N ALA A 13 24.66 -75.22 -78.13
CA ALA A 13 26.02 -75.62 -78.54
C ALA A 13 26.80 -76.21 -77.35
N VAL A 14 27.42 -77.37 -77.61
CA VAL A 14 28.43 -78.05 -76.81
C VAL A 14 29.70 -77.19 -76.74
N LEU A 15 30.31 -77.09 -75.55
CA LEU A 15 31.76 -76.91 -75.36
C LEU A 15 32.12 -77.23 -73.90
N LEU A 16 32.76 -78.39 -73.69
CA LEU A 16 33.58 -78.61 -72.49
C LEU A 16 34.73 -77.58 -72.51
N SER A 17 34.74 -76.67 -71.55
CA SER A 17 35.89 -75.82 -71.23
C SER A 17 36.13 -75.89 -69.73
N VAL A 18 37.21 -76.57 -69.36
CA VAL A 18 37.79 -76.55 -68.02
C VAL A 18 38.38 -75.15 -67.81
N ALA A 19 37.62 -74.28 -67.13
CA ALA A 19 38.03 -72.92 -66.77
C ALA A 19 38.54 -72.88 -65.29
N PRO A 20 39.56 -72.06 -65.00
CA PRO A 20 40.34 -72.11 -63.75
C PRO A 20 39.59 -71.53 -62.53
N PRO A 21 40.01 -71.85 -61.29
CA PRO A 21 39.33 -71.48 -60.04
C PRO A 21 39.59 -70.01 -59.62
N ALA A 22 39.20 -69.03 -60.46
CA ALA A 22 39.37 -67.61 -60.15
C ALA A 22 38.16 -66.97 -59.44
N ARG A 23 36.96 -67.54 -59.55
CA ARG A 23 35.74 -67.01 -58.89
C ARG A 23 35.66 -67.28 -57.38
N ALA A 24 36.35 -68.30 -56.88
CA ALA A 24 36.35 -68.63 -55.46
C ALA A 24 37.11 -67.61 -54.59
N ALA A 25 38.06 -66.87 -55.17
CA ALA A 25 38.83 -65.84 -54.44
C ALA A 25 38.03 -64.54 -54.25
N GLU A 26 37.32 -64.09 -55.29
CA GLU A 26 36.47 -62.87 -55.23
C GLU A 26 35.32 -63.03 -54.22
N ASP A 27 34.71 -64.21 -54.15
CA ASP A 27 33.65 -64.51 -53.17
C ASP A 27 34.18 -64.45 -51.71
N SER A 28 35.45 -64.86 -51.50
CA SER A 28 36.06 -64.87 -50.16
C SER A 28 36.39 -63.46 -49.64
N ASP A 29 36.80 -62.55 -50.52
CA ASP A 29 37.07 -61.16 -50.14
C ASP A 29 35.77 -60.37 -49.93
N ALA A 30 34.72 -60.68 -50.69
CA ALA A 30 33.39 -60.13 -50.46
C ALA A 30 32.82 -60.53 -49.09
N LEU A 31 32.99 -61.79 -48.68
CA LEU A 31 32.62 -62.28 -47.34
C LEU A 31 33.37 -61.54 -46.23
N ARG A 32 34.69 -61.36 -46.38
CA ARG A 32 35.51 -60.62 -45.39
C ARG A 32 35.09 -59.15 -45.26
N GLN A 33 34.75 -58.50 -46.38
CA GLN A 33 34.24 -57.13 -46.35
C GLN A 33 32.90 -57.04 -45.61
N LYS A 34 32.01 -58.00 -45.84
CA LYS A 34 30.72 -58.08 -45.14
C LYS A 34 30.90 -58.35 -43.65
N ASP A 35 31.81 -59.23 -43.27
CA ASP A 35 32.12 -59.47 -41.85
C ASP A 35 32.68 -58.23 -41.17
N ALA A 36 33.58 -57.49 -41.83
CA ALA A 36 34.11 -56.24 -41.32
C ALA A 36 33.03 -55.16 -41.17
N GLU A 37 32.10 -55.07 -42.12
CA GLU A 37 30.95 -54.16 -42.08
C GLU A 37 30.01 -54.51 -40.92
N VAL A 38 29.67 -55.79 -40.74
CA VAL A 38 28.84 -56.27 -39.62
C VAL A 38 29.50 -55.95 -38.27
N GLN A 39 30.81 -56.14 -38.15
CA GLN A 39 31.53 -55.77 -36.92
C GLN A 39 31.48 -54.26 -36.64
N ARG A 40 31.62 -53.42 -37.67
CA ARG A 40 31.49 -51.96 -37.52
C ARG A 40 30.08 -51.56 -37.10
N LEU A 41 29.06 -52.13 -37.72
CA LEU A 41 27.66 -51.86 -37.38
C LEU A 41 27.32 -52.31 -35.95
N ARG A 42 27.83 -53.45 -35.50
CA ARG A 42 27.65 -53.90 -34.11
C ARG A 42 28.25 -52.92 -33.10
N ARG A 43 29.46 -52.42 -33.36
CA ARG A 43 30.09 -51.41 -32.48
C ARG A 43 29.31 -50.09 -32.47
N SER A 44 28.83 -49.66 -33.64
CA SER A 44 28.01 -48.45 -33.77
C SER A 44 26.68 -48.60 -33.00
N LEU A 45 26.01 -49.75 -33.13
CA LEU A 45 24.79 -50.06 -32.38
C LEU A 45 25.03 -50.07 -30.87
N GLU A 46 26.11 -50.70 -30.40
CA GLU A 46 26.44 -50.72 -28.97
C GLU A 46 26.73 -49.30 -28.42
N GLN A 47 27.39 -48.45 -29.22
CA GLN A 47 27.63 -47.05 -28.86
C GLN A 47 26.31 -46.26 -28.80
N ALA A 48 25.44 -46.42 -29.79
CA ALA A 48 24.15 -45.77 -29.85
C ALA A 48 23.23 -46.21 -28.70
N GLU A 49 23.24 -47.50 -28.32
CA GLU A 49 22.48 -48.01 -27.18
C GLU A 49 22.94 -47.38 -25.86
N LYS A 50 24.25 -47.27 -25.65
CA LYS A 50 24.83 -46.60 -24.47
C LYS A 50 24.48 -45.12 -24.40
N GLU A 51 24.57 -44.41 -25.52
CA GLU A 51 24.19 -42.99 -25.60
C GLU A 51 22.70 -42.79 -25.30
N LEU A 52 21.84 -43.65 -25.85
CA LEU A 52 20.40 -43.60 -25.62
C LEU A 52 20.05 -43.87 -24.16
N GLU A 53 20.72 -44.84 -23.52
CA GLU A 53 20.55 -45.09 -22.09
C GLU A 53 21.00 -43.90 -21.23
N GLN A 54 22.13 -43.27 -21.58
CA GLN A 54 22.60 -42.07 -20.90
C GLN A 54 21.61 -40.91 -21.04
N LEU A 55 21.12 -40.64 -22.25
CA LEU A 55 20.13 -39.59 -22.51
C LEU A 55 18.81 -39.85 -21.79
N ARG A 56 18.39 -41.12 -21.64
CA ARG A 56 17.21 -41.47 -20.83
C ARG A 56 17.42 -41.12 -19.36
N ARG A 57 18.56 -41.49 -18.78
CA ARG A 57 18.91 -41.18 -17.39
C ARG A 57 18.98 -39.66 -17.15
N ASP A 58 19.56 -38.91 -18.09
CA ASP A 58 19.67 -37.46 -17.97
C ASP A 58 18.31 -36.77 -18.14
N ASN A 59 17.44 -37.25 -19.04
CA ASN A 59 16.07 -36.77 -19.16
C ASN A 59 15.25 -37.03 -17.88
N GLU A 60 15.40 -38.20 -17.26
CA GLU A 60 14.74 -38.51 -16.00
C GLU A 60 15.20 -37.59 -14.87
N ARG A 61 16.51 -37.34 -14.76
CA ARG A 61 17.08 -36.39 -13.79
C ARG A 61 16.55 -34.97 -14.01
N LEU A 62 16.52 -34.50 -15.26
CA LEU A 62 15.99 -33.18 -15.59
C LEU A 62 14.51 -33.05 -15.22
N ARG A 63 13.69 -34.08 -15.49
CA ARG A 63 12.29 -34.11 -15.08
C ARG A 63 12.13 -34.06 -13.56
N GLN A 64 12.95 -34.81 -12.82
CA GLN A 64 12.94 -34.78 -11.36
C GLN A 64 13.35 -33.40 -10.82
N GLN A 65 14.41 -32.80 -11.37
CA GLN A 65 14.85 -31.46 -10.98
C GLN A 65 13.79 -30.39 -11.28
N GLN A 66 13.17 -30.43 -12.47
CA GLN A 66 12.09 -29.52 -12.82
C GLN A 66 10.89 -29.68 -11.88
N GLY A 67 10.50 -30.92 -11.54
CA GLY A 67 9.42 -31.17 -10.59
C GLY A 67 9.72 -30.61 -9.18
N MET A 68 10.96 -30.76 -8.71
CA MET A 68 11.39 -30.19 -7.43
C MET A 68 11.41 -28.66 -7.45
N GLN A 69 11.92 -28.04 -8.52
CA GLN A 69 11.91 -26.59 -8.68
C GLN A 69 10.49 -26.02 -8.72
N GLN A 70 9.57 -26.66 -9.47
CA GLN A 70 8.17 -26.24 -9.52
C GLN A 70 7.50 -26.31 -8.15
N ARG A 71 7.75 -27.38 -7.37
CA ARG A 71 7.22 -27.50 -6.00
C ARG A 71 7.78 -26.43 -5.07
N GLN A 72 9.08 -26.11 -5.17
CA GLN A 72 9.71 -25.05 -4.39
C GLN A 72 9.15 -23.67 -4.75
N GLN A 73 8.98 -23.39 -6.04
CA GLN A 73 8.39 -22.14 -6.52
C GLN A 73 6.94 -22.00 -6.06
N ALA A 74 6.13 -23.05 -6.21
CA ALA A 74 4.74 -23.05 -5.75
C ALA A 74 4.64 -22.87 -4.23
N GLY A 75 5.52 -23.50 -3.45
CA GLY A 75 5.57 -23.32 -2.00
C GLY A 75 5.97 -21.89 -1.59
N ALA A 76 6.98 -21.31 -2.25
CA ALA A 76 7.40 -19.93 -2.00
C ALA A 76 6.30 -18.92 -2.38
N GLU A 77 5.59 -19.14 -3.48
CA GLU A 77 4.48 -18.30 -3.91
C GLU A 77 3.29 -18.39 -2.95
N ALA A 78 2.94 -19.60 -2.49
CA ALA A 78 1.88 -19.80 -1.50
C ALA A 78 2.19 -19.07 -0.18
N ALA A 79 3.43 -19.15 0.31
CA ALA A 79 3.87 -18.44 1.51
C ALA A 79 3.78 -16.92 1.35
N ARG A 80 4.15 -16.38 0.18
CA ARG A 80 4.00 -14.94 -0.11
C ARG A 80 2.54 -14.50 -0.11
N ARG A 81 1.66 -15.26 -0.76
CA ARG A 81 0.21 -14.98 -0.79
C ARG A 81 -0.40 -15.03 0.61
N GLU A 82 0.02 -15.97 1.46
CA GLU A 82 -0.46 -16.05 2.84
C GLU A 82 -0.03 -14.83 3.67
N GLN A 83 1.22 -14.39 3.54
CA GLN A 83 1.71 -13.19 4.21
C GLN A 83 0.97 -11.92 3.76
N GLU A 84 0.69 -11.80 2.45
CA GLU A 84 -0.07 -10.70 1.90
C GLU A 84 -1.52 -10.69 2.40
N LEU A 85 -2.19 -11.84 2.40
CA LEU A 85 -3.54 -11.98 2.96
C LEU A 85 -3.59 -11.61 4.44
N LYS A 86 -2.57 -11.98 5.22
CA LYS A 86 -2.48 -11.58 6.63
C LYS A 86 -2.36 -10.06 6.78
N ARG A 87 -1.49 -9.41 6.00
CA ARG A 87 -1.35 -7.94 6.00
C ARG A 87 -2.66 -7.24 5.63
N LEU A 88 -3.32 -7.70 4.57
CA LEU A 88 -4.59 -7.13 4.11
C LEU A 88 -5.72 -7.30 5.13
N ARG A 89 -5.75 -8.42 5.87
CA ARG A 89 -6.69 -8.64 6.97
C ARG A 89 -6.46 -7.66 8.12
N GLU A 90 -5.21 -7.49 8.54
CA GLU A 90 -4.84 -6.55 9.60
C GLU A 90 -5.17 -5.10 9.21
N GLU A 91 -4.89 -4.71 7.97
CA GLU A 91 -5.23 -3.38 7.45
C GLU A 91 -6.75 -3.15 7.39
N ASN A 92 -7.51 -4.11 6.85
CA ASN A 92 -8.98 -4.02 6.83
C ASN A 92 -9.58 -3.91 8.24
N GLN A 93 -9.01 -4.64 9.20
CA GLN A 93 -9.45 -4.55 10.60
C GLN A 93 -9.19 -3.15 11.17
N ARG A 94 -8.03 -2.56 10.91
CA ARG A 94 -7.71 -1.18 11.34
C ARG A 94 -8.67 -0.16 10.72
N LEU A 95 -8.99 -0.30 9.43
CA LEU A 95 -9.93 0.58 8.75
C LEU A 95 -11.35 0.47 9.30
N ARG A 96 -11.81 -0.75 9.63
CA ARG A 96 -13.12 -0.96 10.28
C ARG A 96 -13.16 -0.28 11.65
N GLN A 97 -12.13 -0.47 12.47
CA GLN A 97 -12.04 0.20 13.78
C GLN A 97 -12.03 1.74 13.64
N ALA A 98 -11.33 2.27 12.64
CA ALA A 98 -11.32 3.72 12.40
C ALA A 98 -12.72 4.23 12.02
N ARG A 99 -13.42 3.52 11.13
CA ARG A 99 -14.80 3.85 10.73
C ARG A 99 -15.78 3.77 11.89
N GLU A 100 -15.69 2.74 12.72
CA GLU A 100 -16.53 2.60 13.92
C GLU A 100 -16.31 3.75 14.90
N ARG A 101 -15.05 4.17 15.11
CA ARG A 101 -14.74 5.33 15.95
C ARG A 101 -15.31 6.62 15.36
N SER A 102 -15.10 6.87 14.06
CA SER A 102 -15.70 8.03 13.39
C SER A 102 -17.23 8.01 13.42
N ALA A 103 -17.85 6.84 13.31
CA ALA A 103 -19.30 6.68 13.42
C ALA A 103 -19.80 6.97 14.85
N ARG A 104 -19.05 6.55 15.88
CA ARG A 104 -19.35 6.92 17.28
C ARG A 104 -19.21 8.42 17.52
N ASP A 105 -18.17 9.03 16.97
CA ASP A 105 -17.96 10.48 17.06
C ASP A 105 -19.11 11.23 16.36
N ALA A 106 -19.59 10.74 15.21
CA ALA A 106 -20.74 11.30 14.50
C ALA A 106 -22.08 11.04 15.20
N ALA A 107 -22.22 9.94 15.94
CA ALA A 107 -23.42 9.58 16.69
C ALA A 107 -23.48 10.25 18.08
N ARG A 108 -22.45 10.99 18.49
CA ARG A 108 -22.49 11.80 19.71
C ARG A 108 -23.66 12.78 19.56
N PRO A 109 -24.65 12.77 20.49
CA PRO A 109 -25.79 13.66 20.38
C PRO A 109 -25.27 15.10 20.28
N PRO A 110 -25.85 15.93 19.39
CA PRO A 110 -25.45 17.32 19.28
C PRO A 110 -25.56 17.94 20.67
N ARG A 111 -24.47 18.55 21.16
CA ARG A 111 -24.51 19.32 22.41
C ARG A 111 -25.64 20.31 22.26
N GLN A 112 -26.67 20.18 23.09
CA GLN A 112 -27.79 21.10 23.08
C GLN A 112 -27.22 22.49 23.35
N ALA A 113 -27.42 23.40 22.38
CA ALA A 113 -27.01 24.79 22.53
C ALA A 113 -27.73 25.36 23.76
N GLN A 114 -26.98 25.60 24.84
CA GLN A 114 -27.55 26.28 25.98
C GLN A 114 -27.87 27.72 25.56
N PRO A 115 -29.02 28.28 25.98
CA PRO A 115 -29.36 29.65 25.65
C PRO A 115 -28.28 30.59 26.19
N ALA A 116 -27.69 31.39 25.29
CA ALA A 116 -26.66 32.35 25.63
C ALA A 116 -27.19 33.34 26.68
N ARG A 117 -26.34 33.70 27.64
CA ARG A 117 -26.68 34.76 28.59
C ARG A 117 -26.79 36.09 27.85
N PRO A 118 -27.79 36.95 28.13
CA PRO A 118 -27.89 38.23 27.45
C PRO A 118 -26.61 39.07 27.62
N LEU A 119 -26.10 39.62 26.52
CA LEU A 119 -24.88 40.45 26.50
C LEU A 119 -24.97 41.69 27.42
N ALA A 120 -26.19 42.18 27.67
CA ALA A 120 -26.49 43.45 28.35
C ALA A 120 -26.21 43.47 29.87
N GLY A 121 -25.77 42.37 30.48
CA GLY A 121 -25.47 42.31 31.92
C GLY A 121 -24.13 41.70 32.29
N LEU A 122 -23.31 41.33 31.30
CA LEU A 122 -22.06 40.63 31.55
C LEU A 122 -20.93 41.60 31.96
N PRO A 123 -20.09 41.23 32.94
CA PRO A 123 -19.02 42.10 33.45
C PRO A 123 -18.01 42.50 32.37
N PRO A 124 -17.28 43.62 32.51
CA PRO A 124 -16.23 44.00 31.57
C PRO A 124 -15.22 42.87 31.34
N LEU A 125 -14.82 42.65 30.08
CA LEU A 125 -13.84 41.63 29.74
C LEU A 125 -12.45 42.03 30.25
N THR A 126 -11.91 41.22 31.14
CA THR A 126 -10.51 41.28 31.57
C THR A 126 -9.70 40.17 30.89
N PRO A 127 -8.36 40.28 30.81
CA PRO A 127 -7.50 39.21 30.29
C PRO A 127 -7.63 37.87 31.01
N ASP A 128 -8.11 37.89 32.26
CA ASP A 128 -8.33 36.68 33.08
C ASP A 128 -9.76 36.15 32.98
N THR A 129 -10.66 36.86 32.30
CA THR A 129 -12.03 36.40 32.10
C THR A 129 -12.02 35.19 31.17
N VAL A 130 -12.58 34.08 31.65
CA VAL A 130 -12.78 32.85 30.88
C VAL A 130 -14.19 32.87 30.28
N VAL A 131 -14.26 32.74 28.96
CA VAL A 131 -15.51 32.66 28.18
C VAL A 131 -15.55 31.28 27.54
N GLU A 132 -16.65 30.54 27.71
CA GLU A 132 -16.83 29.26 27.03
C GLU A 132 -17.02 29.48 25.52
N ALA A 133 -16.38 28.63 24.70
CA ALA A 133 -16.47 28.70 23.24
C ALA A 133 -17.92 28.60 22.75
N ASP A 134 -18.71 27.74 23.40
CA ASP A 134 -20.14 27.56 23.11
C ASP A 134 -20.94 28.85 23.39
N GLU A 135 -20.63 29.58 24.47
CA GLU A 135 -21.25 30.87 24.82
C GLU A 135 -20.84 31.97 23.83
N LEU A 136 -19.55 31.99 23.44
CA LEU A 136 -19.05 32.94 22.45
C LEU A 136 -19.73 32.77 21.10
N VAL A 137 -19.85 31.52 20.61
CA VAL A 137 -20.55 31.20 19.38
C VAL A 137 -22.02 31.62 19.46
N ALA A 138 -22.70 31.29 20.56
CA ALA A 138 -24.10 31.65 20.74
C ALA A 138 -24.34 33.17 20.70
N HIS A 139 -23.42 33.98 21.25
CA HIS A 139 -23.49 35.43 21.15
C HIS A 139 -23.37 35.93 19.70
N PHE A 140 -22.36 35.46 18.96
CA PHE A 140 -22.18 35.85 17.55
C PHE A 140 -23.32 35.36 16.65
N ALA A 141 -23.89 34.20 16.93
CA ALA A 141 -25.05 33.68 16.23
C ALA A 141 -26.31 34.51 16.49
N SER A 142 -26.47 35.03 17.72
CA SER A 142 -27.64 35.84 18.11
C SER A 142 -27.57 37.28 17.60
N ASP A 143 -26.44 37.97 17.79
CA ASP A 143 -26.19 39.33 17.33
C ASP A 143 -24.68 39.54 17.08
N PRO A 144 -24.22 39.40 15.82
CA PRO A 144 -22.80 39.51 15.50
C PRO A 144 -22.26 40.93 15.71
N VAL A 145 -23.11 41.96 15.63
CA VAL A 145 -22.69 43.37 15.77
C VAL A 145 -22.45 43.68 17.25
N ALA A 146 -23.37 43.30 18.13
CA ALA A 146 -23.20 43.47 19.58
C ALA A 146 -22.06 42.59 20.11
N ALA A 147 -21.92 41.35 19.63
CA ALA A 147 -20.82 40.48 19.99
C ALA A 147 -19.47 41.07 19.55
N ALA A 148 -19.36 41.57 18.31
CA ALA A 148 -18.14 42.23 17.83
C ALA A 148 -17.79 43.49 18.65
N ALA A 149 -18.77 44.29 19.07
CA ALA A 149 -18.53 45.45 19.92
C ALA A 149 -17.97 45.07 21.31
N ARG A 150 -18.41 43.93 21.85
CA ARG A 150 -17.96 43.44 23.16
C ARG A 150 -16.60 42.74 23.10
N TYR A 151 -16.46 41.77 22.21
CA TYR A 151 -15.29 40.87 22.14
C TYR A 151 -14.20 41.38 21.20
N GLY A 152 -14.56 42.12 20.16
CA GLY A 152 -13.65 42.54 19.10
C GLY A 152 -12.48 43.36 19.62
N LYS A 153 -11.28 43.00 19.20
CA LYS A 153 -9.99 43.60 19.59
C LYS A 153 -9.69 43.52 21.09
N ARG A 154 -10.41 42.69 21.86
CA ARG A 154 -10.14 42.43 23.29
C ARG A 154 -9.34 41.15 23.47
N THR A 155 -8.54 41.12 24.53
CA THR A 155 -7.82 39.92 24.96
C THR A 155 -8.52 39.32 26.17
N PHE A 156 -8.82 38.02 26.10
CA PHE A 156 -9.43 37.25 27.17
C PHE A 156 -9.11 35.76 26.98
N ARG A 157 -9.59 34.91 27.88
CA ARG A 157 -9.41 33.46 27.81
C ARG A 157 -10.65 32.80 27.24
N VAL A 158 -10.48 31.91 26.27
CA VAL A 158 -11.55 31.07 25.74
C VAL A 158 -11.34 29.64 26.16
N GLN A 159 -12.37 29.02 26.73
CA GLN A 159 -12.37 27.60 27.12
C GLN A 159 -13.19 26.79 26.12
N GLY A 160 -12.67 25.65 25.68
CA GLY A 160 -13.41 24.79 24.74
C GLY A 160 -12.75 23.43 24.51
N GLU A 161 -13.48 22.53 23.86
CA GLU A 161 -12.98 21.23 23.42
C GLU A 161 -12.30 21.38 22.05
N VAL A 162 -11.12 20.81 21.85
CA VAL A 162 -10.44 20.87 20.55
C VAL A 162 -11.16 19.98 19.54
N ASP A 163 -11.60 20.52 18.41
CA ASP A 163 -12.21 19.76 17.30
C ASP A 163 -11.13 19.23 16.35
N ARG A 164 -10.33 20.14 15.78
CA ARG A 164 -9.30 19.80 14.78
C ARG A 164 -8.21 20.85 14.69
N PHE A 165 -7.16 20.52 13.96
CA PHE A 165 -6.03 21.40 13.72
C PHE A 165 -5.85 21.69 12.23
N HIS A 166 -5.46 22.92 11.91
CA HIS A 166 -4.96 23.29 10.59
C HIS A 166 -3.52 23.80 10.72
N THR A 167 -2.61 23.19 9.98
CA THR A 167 -1.21 23.62 9.92
C THR A 167 -0.95 24.27 8.56
N GLY A 168 -0.50 25.53 8.55
CA GLY A 168 -0.06 26.16 7.31
C GLY A 168 1.21 25.49 6.80
N LEU A 169 1.24 25.07 5.53
CA LEU A 169 2.45 24.46 4.93
C LEU A 169 3.55 25.50 4.67
N ILE A 170 3.17 26.77 4.52
CA ILE A 170 4.08 27.85 4.10
C ILE A 170 4.38 28.79 5.27
N THR A 171 3.39 29.09 6.11
CA THR A 171 3.52 30.00 7.24
C THR A 171 3.79 29.22 8.52
N ARG A 172 4.68 29.73 9.38
CA ARG A 172 4.98 29.17 10.72
C ARG A 172 3.87 29.47 11.72
N GLN A 173 2.65 29.08 11.37
CA GLN A 173 1.45 29.21 12.18
C GLN A 173 0.61 27.93 12.12
N PHE A 174 -0.13 27.68 13.19
CA PHE A 174 -1.14 26.64 13.22
C PHE A 174 -2.41 27.19 13.87
N THR A 175 -3.54 26.68 13.44
CA THR A 175 -4.86 27.06 13.95
C THR A 175 -5.46 25.87 14.67
N VAL A 176 -5.87 26.09 15.92
CA VAL A 176 -6.66 25.14 16.70
C VAL A 176 -8.12 25.56 16.56
N LEU A 177 -8.97 24.67 16.04
CA LEU A 177 -10.41 24.91 16.00
C LEU A 177 -11.03 24.28 17.23
N LEU A 178 -11.84 25.04 17.95
CA LEU A 178 -12.64 24.53 19.05
C LEU A 178 -13.97 24.02 18.52
N ALA A 179 -14.48 22.97 19.17
CA ALA A 179 -15.79 22.41 18.91
C ALA A 179 -16.85 23.47 19.15
N SER A 180 -17.85 23.48 18.26
CA SER A 180 -18.98 24.40 18.30
C SER A 180 -20.27 23.60 18.13
N PRO A 181 -21.35 23.94 18.86
CA PRO A 181 -22.65 23.32 18.67
C PRO A 181 -23.29 23.72 17.33
N ASP A 182 -22.94 24.89 16.80
CA ASP A 182 -23.41 25.38 15.51
C ASP A 182 -22.33 25.15 14.44
N ARG A 183 -22.69 24.51 13.33
CA ARG A 183 -21.77 24.26 12.22
C ARG A 183 -21.50 25.51 11.38
N ALA A 184 -22.34 26.55 11.49
CA ALA A 184 -22.15 27.81 10.79
C ALA A 184 -21.05 28.68 11.42
N PHE A 185 -20.75 28.46 12.71
CA PHE A 185 -19.77 29.24 13.45
C PHE A 185 -18.71 28.33 14.05
N SER A 186 -17.45 28.75 13.98
CA SER A 186 -16.35 28.04 14.63
C SER A 186 -15.43 29.01 15.35
N VAL A 187 -14.75 28.57 16.40
CA VAL A 187 -13.74 29.38 17.10
C VAL A 187 -12.36 28.95 16.62
N ALA A 188 -11.65 29.85 15.95
CA ALA A 188 -10.36 29.59 15.34
C ALA A 188 -9.24 30.30 16.11
N CYS A 189 -8.44 29.54 16.86
CA CYS A 189 -7.33 30.06 17.65
C CYS A 189 -6.01 29.92 16.88
N ARG A 190 -5.46 31.05 16.40
CA ARG A 190 -4.21 31.09 15.63
C ARG A 190 -2.99 31.27 16.55
N PHE A 191 -2.09 30.30 16.46
CA PHE A 191 -0.82 30.27 17.18
C PHE A 191 0.34 30.50 16.22
N ASN A 192 1.33 31.27 16.67
CA ASN A 192 2.63 31.34 16.02
C ASN A 192 3.51 30.21 16.54
N TYR A 193 4.44 29.72 15.70
CA TYR A 193 5.41 28.74 16.18
C TYR A 193 6.28 29.39 17.26
N ILE A 194 6.47 28.67 18.36
CA ILE A 194 7.52 29.00 19.31
C ILE A 194 8.85 28.69 18.62
N ASP A 195 9.83 29.58 18.68
CA ASP A 195 11.11 29.46 17.93
C ASP A 195 11.83 28.12 18.13
N ARG A 196 11.58 27.45 19.27
CA ARG A 196 12.13 26.12 19.60
C ARG A 196 11.58 24.96 18.75
N TYR A 197 10.48 25.16 18.01
CA TYR A 197 9.87 24.12 17.18
C TYR A 197 10.29 24.30 15.73
N LYS A 198 10.96 23.28 15.19
CA LYS A 198 11.34 23.22 13.78
C LYS A 198 10.11 23.08 12.89
N THR A 199 9.24 22.13 13.21
CA THR A 199 7.97 21.90 12.50
C THR A 199 6.85 21.53 13.48
N VAL A 200 5.62 21.91 13.12
CA VAL A 200 4.40 21.47 13.80
C VAL A 200 3.51 20.80 12.76
N PHE A 201 3.07 19.58 13.04
CA PHE A 201 2.26 18.77 12.13
C PHE A 201 1.27 17.92 12.93
N THR A 202 0.26 17.40 12.25
CA THR A 202 -0.69 16.49 12.88
C THR A 202 -0.26 15.04 12.70
N THR A 203 -0.45 14.24 13.74
CA THR A 203 -0.28 12.79 13.73
C THR A 203 -1.61 12.11 14.07
N GLN A 204 -1.66 10.78 13.98
CA GLN A 204 -2.85 9.99 14.29
C GLN A 204 -4.10 10.44 13.50
N ASN A 205 -3.96 10.59 12.18
CA ASN A 205 -5.03 11.04 11.27
C ASN A 205 -5.62 12.41 11.63
N GLY A 206 -4.79 13.37 12.04
CA GLY A 206 -5.25 14.72 12.36
C GLY A 206 -5.64 14.93 13.82
N ARG A 207 -5.60 13.89 14.67
CA ARG A 207 -6.10 13.95 16.05
C ARG A 207 -5.10 14.52 17.06
N VAL A 208 -3.80 14.43 16.80
CA VAL A 208 -2.78 14.91 17.74
C VAL A 208 -1.89 15.93 17.07
N LEU A 209 -1.83 17.13 17.61
CA LEU A 209 -0.89 18.15 17.17
C LEU A 209 0.47 17.84 17.79
N THR A 210 1.48 17.61 16.95
CA THR A 210 2.83 17.23 17.36
C THR A 210 3.82 18.29 16.92
N ALA A 211 4.74 18.66 17.80
CA ALA A 211 5.87 19.51 17.47
C ALA A 211 7.15 18.68 17.41
N ARG A 212 8.02 19.02 16.45
CA ARG A 212 9.37 18.47 16.32
C ARG A 212 10.40 19.55 16.63
N TYR A 213 11.33 19.24 17.52
CA TYR A 213 12.47 20.09 17.85
C TYR A 213 13.58 19.97 16.79
N ASP A 214 14.56 20.88 16.82
CA ASP A 214 15.75 20.78 15.97
C ASP A 214 16.58 19.51 16.22
N SER A 215 16.50 18.96 17.44
CA SER A 215 17.11 17.66 17.79
C SER A 215 16.43 16.45 17.15
N GLY A 216 15.30 16.64 16.46
CA GLY A 216 14.48 15.56 15.89
C GLY A 216 13.52 14.93 16.89
N ARG A 217 13.59 15.27 18.17
CA ARG A 217 12.61 14.82 19.18
C ARG A 217 11.22 15.35 18.86
N GLU A 218 10.22 14.48 18.98
CA GLU A 218 8.80 14.81 18.79
C GLU A 218 8.07 14.85 20.13
N VAL A 219 7.19 15.83 20.32
CA VAL A 219 6.38 15.99 21.53
C VAL A 219 4.93 16.34 21.15
N PRO A 220 3.93 15.63 21.70
CA PRO A 220 2.53 16.00 21.53
C PRO A 220 2.23 17.32 22.24
N LEU A 221 1.55 18.24 21.56
CA LEU A 221 1.15 19.54 22.08
C LEU A 221 -0.30 19.54 22.56
N LEU A 222 -1.22 19.03 21.73
CA LEU A 222 -2.66 19.04 21.94
C LEU A 222 -3.31 17.81 21.30
N GLU A 223 -4.45 17.39 21.83
CA GLU A 223 -5.25 16.28 21.28
C GLU A 223 -6.70 16.73 21.00
N ALA A 224 -7.26 16.27 19.89
CA ALA A 224 -8.68 16.47 19.56
C ALA A 224 -9.57 15.76 20.58
N GLY A 225 -10.56 16.47 21.11
CA GLY A 225 -11.40 16.06 22.24
C GLY A 225 -10.90 16.54 23.61
N GLN A 226 -9.70 17.14 23.69
CA GLN A 226 -9.18 17.72 24.92
C GLN A 226 -9.87 19.07 25.21
N THR A 227 -10.33 19.28 26.44
CA THR A 227 -10.75 20.62 26.91
C THR A 227 -9.53 21.45 27.26
N VAL A 228 -9.45 22.66 26.69
CA VAL A 228 -8.32 23.57 26.82
C VAL A 228 -8.79 24.99 27.11
N VAL A 229 -7.93 25.77 27.76
CA VAL A 229 -8.11 27.21 27.97
C VAL A 229 -7.03 27.95 27.18
N ILE A 230 -7.45 28.81 26.26
CA ILE A 230 -6.56 29.55 25.36
C ILE A 230 -6.71 31.04 25.64
N ALA A 231 -5.63 31.72 26.00
CA ALA A 231 -5.60 33.17 26.05
C ALA A 231 -5.31 33.72 24.65
N GLY A 232 -6.06 34.72 24.19
CA GLY A 232 -5.84 35.32 22.88
C GLY A 232 -6.60 36.61 22.69
N ARG A 233 -6.27 37.33 21.61
CA ARG A 233 -7.00 38.51 21.16
C ARG A 233 -8.06 38.09 20.16
N CYS A 234 -9.33 38.36 20.45
CA CYS A 234 -10.42 38.14 19.51
C CYS A 234 -10.39 39.22 18.43
N ASP A 235 -10.22 38.83 17.17
CA ASP A 235 -10.21 39.73 16.02
C ASP A 235 -11.63 39.93 15.43
N GLY A 236 -12.57 39.07 15.81
CA GLY A 236 -13.98 39.14 15.44
C GLY A 236 -14.40 37.98 14.54
N LEU A 237 -15.55 38.14 13.89
CA LEU A 237 -16.10 37.15 12.96
C LEU A 237 -15.56 37.42 11.54
N ASP A 238 -14.95 36.41 10.93
CA ASP A 238 -14.52 36.43 9.54
C ASP A 238 -15.66 36.04 8.57
N LYS A 239 -15.45 36.28 7.28
CA LYS A 239 -16.39 36.00 6.19
C LYS A 239 -16.82 34.52 6.11
N ASP A 240 -15.95 33.62 6.55
CA ASP A 240 -16.20 32.18 6.56
C ASP A 240 -16.97 31.71 7.81
N GLY A 241 -17.39 32.62 8.69
CA GLY A 241 -18.10 32.28 9.93
C GLY A 241 -17.16 31.86 11.08
N ALA A 242 -15.85 32.03 10.92
CA ALA A 242 -14.88 31.76 11.96
C ALA A 242 -14.70 32.97 12.88
N ILE A 243 -14.83 32.77 14.19
CA ILE A 243 -14.48 33.74 15.23
C ILE A 243 -12.98 33.60 15.46
N GLU A 244 -12.20 34.54 14.92
CA GLU A 244 -10.74 34.44 14.91
C GLU A 244 -10.13 34.98 16.21
N PHE A 245 -9.17 34.23 16.74
CA PHE A 245 -8.27 34.67 17.78
C PHE A 245 -6.84 34.71 17.26
N SER A 246 -6.12 35.79 17.55
CA SER A 246 -4.70 35.94 17.29
C SER A 246 -3.88 36.04 18.58
N ARG A 247 -2.57 35.86 18.44
CA ARG A 247 -1.61 35.88 19.57
C ARG A 247 -2.02 34.89 20.66
N CYS A 248 -2.43 33.70 20.23
CA CYS A 248 -2.94 32.69 21.14
C CYS A 248 -1.81 32.04 21.95
N GLU A 249 -2.08 31.80 23.22
CA GLU A 249 -1.22 31.07 24.15
C GLU A 249 -2.06 30.08 24.95
N ILE A 250 -1.54 28.86 25.14
CA ILE A 250 -2.23 27.83 25.92
C ILE A 250 -1.97 28.13 27.40
N VAL A 251 -3.04 28.37 28.15
CA VAL A 251 -2.96 28.54 29.61
C VAL A 251 -2.91 27.15 30.22
N LYS A 252 -1.86 26.86 30.99
CA LYS A 252 -1.70 25.60 31.73
C LYS A 252 -2.29 25.69 33.12
#